data_AF-A0A7C7D665-F1
#
_entry.id   AF-A0A7C7D665-F1
#
_cell.length_a   1.000
_cell.length_b   1.000
_cell.length_c   1.000
_cell.angle_alpha   90.00
_cell.angle_beta   90.00
_cell.angle_gamma   90.00
#
_symmetry.space_group_name_H-M   'P 1'
#
loop_
_entity.id
_entity.type
_entity.pdbx_description
1 polymer ?
#
loop_
_entity_poly.entity_id
_entity_poly.type
_entity_poly.pdbx_seq_one_letter_code
_entity_poly.pdbx_strand_id
1 'polypeptide(L)'
;MWVVHIVFALMFLLLGTVFMRGKGAFLIAGYNTSSKEEKAKYNEKALCVFMGRIMFLFVVCFLIMATSDLLNSMIPLWIGLALFFCIAIFAVIYANTGNRFRK
;
A
#
# COMPACT_ATOMS: atom_id res chain seq x y z
N MET A 1 -21.45 4.00 -6.67
CA MET A 1 -20.26 3.15 -6.46
C MET A 1 -19.38 3.54 -5.26
N TRP A 2 -19.69 4.60 -4.49
CA TRP A 2 -18.87 5.06 -3.35
C TRP A 2 -18.68 4.00 -2.25
N VAL A 3 -19.69 3.15 -1.99
CA VAL A 3 -19.62 2.08 -0.98
C VAL A 3 -18.43 1.14 -1.23
N VAL A 4 -18.21 0.73 -2.48
CA VAL A 4 -17.09 -0.14 -2.85
C VAL A 4 -15.76 0.53 -2.50
N HIS A 5 -15.62 1.82 -2.81
CA HIS A 5 -14.41 2.57 -2.51
C HIS A 5 -14.15 2.68 -1.00
N ILE A 6 -15.20 2.89 -0.20
CA ILE A 6 -15.09 2.93 1.27
C ILE A 6 -14.68 1.56 1.84
N VAL A 7 -15.22 0.45 1.32
CA VAL A 7 -14.82 -0.89 1.74
C VAL A 7 -13.32 -1.12 1.51
N PHE A 8 -12.80 -0.75 0.34
CA PHE A 8 -11.36 -0.83 0.05
C PHE A 8 -10.53 0.12 0.92
N ALA A 9 -11.01 1.34 1.17
CA ALA A 9 -10.34 2.29 2.06
C ALA A 9 -10.21 1.71 3.48
N LEU A 10 -11.26 1.10 4.02
CA LEU A 10 -11.23 0.44 5.33
C LEU A 10 -10.29 -0.77 5.35
N MET A 11 -10.28 -1.58 4.29
CA MET A 11 -9.35 -2.70 4.15
C MET A 11 -7.89 -2.22 4.18
N PHE A 12 -7.54 -1.18 3.41
CA PHE A 12 -6.20 -0.62 3.40
C PHE A 12 -5.84 0.05 4.73
N LEU A 13 -6.81 0.67 5.41
CA LEU A 13 -6.60 1.24 6.73
C LEU A 13 -6.22 0.13 7.73
N LEU A 14 -6.96 -0.97 7.76
CA LEU A 14 -6.67 -2.13 8.61
C LEU A 14 -5.28 -2.71 8.30
N LEU A 15 -4.97 -2.97 7.03
CA LEU A 15 -3.65 -3.46 6.62
C LEU A 15 -2.53 -2.50 7.03
N GLY A 16 -2.72 -1.20 6.80
CA GLY A 16 -1.77 -0.16 7.20
C GLY A 16 -1.47 -0.20 8.69
N THR A 17 -2.50 -0.32 9.55
CA THR A 17 -2.29 -0.42 11.00
C THR A 17 -1.53 -1.69 11.42
N VAL A 18 -1.79 -2.83 10.78
CA VAL A 18 -1.06 -4.09 11.03
C VAL A 18 0.41 -3.93 10.64
N PHE A 19 0.68 -3.40 9.45
CA PHE A 19 2.02 -3.17 8.93
C PHE A 19 2.84 -2.16 9.74
N MET A 20 2.22 -1.08 10.20
CA MET A 20 2.89 -0.08 11.06
C MET A 20 3.37 -0.66 12.39
N ARG A 21 2.79 -1.76 12.86
CA ARG A 21 3.27 -2.51 14.03
C ARG A 21 4.43 -3.46 13.72
N GLY A 22 4.96 -3.42 12.50
CA GLY A 22 6.01 -4.32 12.02
C GLY A 22 5.52 -5.74 11.73
N LYS A 23 4.20 -5.96 11.63
CA LYS A 23 3.59 -7.27 11.40
C LYS A 23 3.07 -7.37 9.96
N GLY A 24 2.74 -8.59 9.52
CA GLY A 24 2.10 -8.79 8.22
C GLY A 24 3.06 -9.01 7.04
N ALA A 25 4.35 -9.23 7.29
CA ALA A 25 5.34 -9.47 6.24
C ALA A 25 4.99 -10.63 5.28
N PHE A 26 4.21 -11.61 5.75
CA PHE A 26 3.70 -12.70 4.93
C PHE A 26 2.76 -12.26 3.79
N LEU A 27 2.21 -11.04 3.86
CA LEU A 27 1.41 -10.44 2.78
C LEU A 27 2.27 -9.73 1.73
N ILE A 28 3.57 -9.53 1.99
CA ILE A 28 4.47 -8.86 1.06
C ILE A 28 5.00 -9.91 0.08
N ALA A 29 4.49 -9.86 -1.14
CA ALA A 29 4.97 -10.70 -2.24
C ALA A 29 6.49 -10.51 -2.45
N GLY A 30 7.18 -11.56 -2.86
CA GLY A 30 8.65 -11.59 -2.90
C GLY A 30 9.26 -11.91 -1.54
N TYR A 31 8.89 -11.17 -0.48
CA TYR A 31 9.33 -11.52 0.88
C TYR A 31 8.73 -12.87 1.32
N ASN A 32 7.41 -13.04 1.22
CA ASN A 32 6.73 -14.26 1.68
C ASN A 32 7.22 -15.54 0.97
N THR A 33 7.50 -15.44 -0.33
CA THR A 33 7.98 -16.53 -1.19
C THR A 33 9.48 -16.81 -1.06
N SER A 34 10.24 -15.94 -0.39
CA SER A 34 11.67 -16.12 -0.18
C SER A 34 11.98 -17.22 0.85
N SER A 35 13.15 -17.85 0.71
CA SER A 35 13.65 -18.82 1.70
C SER A 35 13.91 -18.14 3.05
N LYS A 36 14.06 -18.94 4.12
CA LYS A 36 14.36 -18.41 5.45
C LYS A 36 15.69 -17.67 5.48
N GLU A 37 16.69 -18.17 4.75
CA GLU A 37 18.02 -17.59 4.63
C GLU A 37 17.96 -16.22 3.94
N GLU A 38 17.15 -16.07 2.89
CA GLU A 38 16.99 -14.79 2.21
C GLU A 38 16.20 -13.80 3.07
N LYS A 39 15.10 -14.23 3.71
CA LYS A 39 14.32 -13.40 4.66
C LYS A 39 15.21 -12.83 5.78
N ALA A 40 16.18 -13.60 6.28
CA ALA A 40 17.08 -13.18 7.35
C ALA A 40 17.94 -11.96 6.99
N LYS A 41 18.19 -11.73 5.68
CA LYS A 41 18.97 -10.60 5.16
C LYS A 41 18.19 -9.29 5.13
N TYR A 42 16.89 -9.29 5.42
CA TYR A 42 16.05 -8.10 5.38
C TYR A 42 15.69 -7.60 6.78
N ASN A 43 15.58 -6.28 6.91
CA ASN A 43 14.93 -5.62 8.03
C ASN A 43 13.40 -5.68 7.84
N GLU A 44 12.81 -6.79 8.29
CA GLU A 44 11.36 -7.06 8.17
C GLU A 44 10.51 -5.92 8.75
N LYS A 45 10.90 -5.37 9.91
CA LYS A 45 10.16 -4.29 10.56
C LYS A 45 10.14 -3.03 9.69
N ALA A 46 11.27 -2.63 9.13
CA ALA A 46 11.35 -1.48 8.24
C ALA A 46 10.54 -1.69 6.95
N LEU A 47 10.60 -2.89 6.37
CA LEU A 47 9.83 -3.27 5.19
C LEU A 47 8.31 -3.23 5.47
N CYS A 48 7.87 -3.78 6.60
CA CYS A 48 6.47 -3.70 7.04
C CYS A 48 6.03 -2.24 7.25
N VAL A 49 6.79 -1.43 7.98
CA VAL A 49 6.44 -0.01 8.22
C VAL A 49 6.35 0.76 6.89
N PHE A 50 7.25 0.50 5.94
CA PHE A 50 7.16 1.08 4.61
C PHE A 50 5.86 0.67 3.91
N MET A 51 5.53 -0.62 3.87
CA MET A 51 4.28 -1.10 3.28
C MET A 51 3.05 -0.48 3.97
N GLY A 52 3.09 -0.29 5.29
CA GLY A 52 2.01 0.36 6.03
C GLY A 52 1.77 1.81 5.60
N ARG A 53 2.84 2.56 5.33
CA ARG A 53 2.73 3.92 4.76
C ARG A 53 2.09 3.89 3.37
N ILE A 54 2.47 2.93 2.52
CA ILE A 54 1.86 2.75 1.20
C ILE A 54 0.36 2.43 1.32
N MET A 55 -0.06 1.57 2.25
CA MET A 55 -1.48 1.28 2.49
C MET A 55 -2.26 2.54 2.89
N PHE A 56 -1.72 3.39 3.75
CA PHE A 56 -2.39 4.65 4.10
C PHE A 56 -2.50 5.63 2.94
N LEU A 57 -1.51 5.67 2.04
CA LEU A 57 -1.64 6.44 0.81
C LEU A 57 -2.77 5.89 -0.08
N PHE A 58 -2.95 4.57 -0.15
CA PHE A 58 -4.09 3.98 -0.85
C PHE A 58 -5.42 4.31 -0.20
N VAL A 59 -5.52 4.44 1.13
CA VAL A 59 -6.73 4.96 1.79
C VAL A 59 -7.12 6.31 1.19
N VAL A 60 -6.15 7.23 1.08
CA VAL A 60 -6.39 8.57 0.51
C VAL A 60 -6.87 8.47 -0.95
N CYS A 61 -6.23 7.63 -1.78
CA CYS A 61 -6.67 7.43 -3.17
C CYS A 61 -8.13 6.96 -3.25
N PHE A 62 -8.51 5.99 -2.43
CA PHE A 62 -9.87 5.45 -2.44
C PHE A 62 -10.91 6.41 -1.88
N LEU A 63 -10.56 7.23 -0.89
CA LEU A 63 -11.44 8.30 -0.41
C LEU A 63 -11.66 9.38 -1.48
N ILE A 64 -10.62 9.74 -2.24
CA ILE A 64 -10.77 10.67 -3.39
C ILE A 64 -11.73 10.07 -4.42
N MET A 65 -11.55 8.80 -4.82
CA MET A 65 -12.45 8.12 -5.76
C MET A 65 -13.90 8.07 -5.26
N ALA A 66 -14.11 7.87 -3.96
CA ALA A 66 -15.45 7.82 -3.36
C ALA A 66 -16.22 9.15 -3.51
N THR A 67 -15.54 10.29 -3.65
CA THR A 67 -16.20 11.59 -3.85
C THR A 67 -16.76 11.80 -5.26
N SER A 68 -16.43 10.91 -6.22
CA SER A 68 -16.91 11.01 -7.61
C SER A 68 -18.44 11.00 -7.71
N ASP A 69 -19.10 10.11 -6.95
CA ASP A 69 -20.56 10.05 -6.90
C ASP A 69 -21.16 11.30 -6.22
N LEU A 70 -20.52 11.79 -5.16
CA LEU A 70 -20.99 12.97 -4.39
C LEU A 70 -20.93 14.25 -5.22
N LEU A 71 -19.91 14.35 -6.09
CA LEU A 71 -19.68 15.52 -6.95
C LEU A 71 -20.32 15.38 -8.34
N ASN A 72 -21.01 14.26 -8.63
CA ASN A 72 -21.52 13.93 -9.97
C ASN A 72 -20.48 14.15 -11.08
N SER A 73 -19.22 13.82 -10.79
CA SER A 73 -18.09 14.08 -11.69
C SER A 73 -17.14 12.90 -11.69
N MET A 74 -16.65 12.51 -12.86
CA MET A 74 -15.65 11.44 -13.00
C MET A 74 -14.23 11.89 -12.69
N ILE A 75 -13.99 13.20 -12.51
CA ILE A 75 -12.65 13.74 -12.26
C ILE A 75 -12.00 13.14 -11.01
N PRO A 76 -12.66 13.07 -9.83
CA PRO A 76 -12.06 12.47 -8.64
C PRO A 76 -11.73 10.99 -8.82
N LEU A 77 -12.55 10.23 -9.56
CA LEU A 77 -12.29 8.83 -9.86
C LEU A 77 -10.95 8.69 -10.61
N TRP A 78 -10.76 9.44 -11.69
CA TRP A 78 -9.55 9.38 -12.49
C TRP A 78 -8.32 9.89 -11.73
N ILE A 79 -8.45 10.94 -10.92
CA ILE A 79 -7.36 11.44 -10.06
C ILE A 79 -6.95 10.38 -9.04
N GLY A 80 -7.91 9.78 -8.32
CA GLY A 80 -7.62 8.78 -7.32
C GLY A 80 -6.99 7.51 -7.93
N LEU A 81 -7.46 7.11 -9.11
CA LEU A 81 -6.90 5.97 -9.86
C LEU A 81 -5.46 6.26 -10.33
N ALA A 82 -5.20 7.44 -10.90
CA ALA A 82 -3.87 7.84 -11.32
C ALA A 82 -2.89 7.86 -10.13
N LEU A 83 -3.29 8.46 -9.00
CA LEU A 83 -2.50 8.49 -7.77
C LEU A 83 -2.19 7.08 -7.26
N PHE A 84 -3.19 6.18 -7.26
CA PHE A 84 -3.01 4.79 -6.83
C PHE A 84 -1.89 4.10 -7.63
N PHE A 85 -1.92 4.19 -8.95
CA PHE A 85 -0.88 3.60 -9.79
C PHE A 85 0.48 4.28 -9.63
N CYS A 86 0.53 5.61 -9.53
CA CYS A 86 1.78 6.32 -9.27
C CYS A 86 2.43 5.87 -7.96
N ILE A 87 1.65 5.75 -6.88
CA ILE A 87 2.13 5.28 -5.58
C ILE A 87 2.56 3.82 -5.65
N ALA A 88 1.83 2.95 -6.35
CA ALA A 88 2.20 1.54 -6.53
C ALA A 88 3.54 1.40 -7.28
N ILE A 89 3.71 2.13 -8.39
CA ILE A 89 4.95 2.14 -9.17
C ILE A 89 6.10 2.67 -8.32
N PHE A 90 5.90 3.80 -7.62
CA PHE A 90 6.87 4.33 -6.68
C PHE A 90 7.25 3.29 -5.62
N ALA A 91 6.28 2.59 -5.04
CA ALA A 91 6.52 1.60 -4.00
C ALA A 91 7.38 0.44 -4.50
N VAL A 92 7.11 -0.05 -5.71
CA VAL A 92 7.89 -1.11 -6.35
C VAL A 92 9.32 -0.63 -6.62
N ILE A 93 9.50 0.53 -7.25
CA ILE A 93 10.83 1.07 -7.53
C ILE A 93 11.59 1.28 -6.22
N TYR A 94 10.94 1.86 -5.21
CA TYR A 94 11.56 2.17 -3.94
C TYR A 94 11.98 0.90 -3.19
N ALA A 95 11.15 -0.14 -3.18
CA ALA A 95 11.46 -1.38 -2.48
C ALA A 95 12.57 -2.19 -3.16
N ASN A 96 12.72 -2.07 -4.47
CA ASN A 96 13.65 -2.89 -5.25
C ASN A 96 14.98 -2.19 -5.59
N THR A 97 15.13 -0.90 -5.28
CA THR A 97 16.37 -0.15 -5.57
C THR A 97 17.12 0.22 -4.29
N GLY A 98 18.46 0.27 -4.38
CA GLY A 98 19.33 0.78 -3.32
C GLY A 98 19.42 -0.07 -2.05
N ASN A 99 19.02 -1.36 -2.10
CA ASN A 99 19.09 -2.29 -0.96
C ASN A 99 18.47 -1.74 0.34
N ARG A 100 17.45 -0.85 0.24
CA ARG A 100 16.95 -0.03 1.35
C ARG A 100 16.42 -0.81 2.56
N PHE A 101 16.05 -2.07 2.36
CA PHE A 101 15.51 -2.93 3.40
C PHE A 101 16.43 -4.12 3.72
N ARG A 102 17.63 -4.19 3.15
CA ARG A 102 18.63 -5.17 3.57
C ARG A 102 19.24 -4.74 4.91
N LYS A 103 19.62 -5.73 5.72
CA LYS A 103 20.44 -5.52 6.92
C LYS A 103 21.88 -5.23 6.55
#